data_AF-A0AAD9MDL1-F1
#
_entry.id   AF-A0AAD9MDL1-F1
#
_cell.length_a   1.000
_cell.length_b   1.000
_cell.length_c   1.000
_cell.angle_alpha   90.00
_cell.angle_beta   90.00
_cell.angle_gamma   90.00
#
_symmetry.space_group_name_H-M   'P 1'
#
loop_
_entity.id
_entity.type
_entity.pdbx_description
1 polymer ?
#
loop_
_entity_poly.entity_id
_entity_poly.type
_entity_poly.pdbx_seq_one_letter_code
_entity_poly.pdbx_strand_id
1 'polypeptide(L)'
;MAEPNNTPFPPSTPVSATTPRAGSPVPAQTVPEKSLPSRPMSASTRPVELNIGDPVKYHPATSKESEAAFNVILPSAAERERLVFIRALENKR
;
A
#
# COMPACT_ATOMS: atom_id res chain seq x y z
N MET A 1 -9.11 -41.37 -55.71
CA MET A 1 -9.15 -41.39 -54.24
C MET A 1 -7.78 -41.03 -53.70
N ALA A 2 -7.75 -40.24 -52.62
CA ALA A 2 -6.61 -39.76 -51.84
C ALA A 2 -5.67 -38.73 -52.52
N GLU A 3 -6.03 -37.45 -52.45
CA GLU A 3 -5.02 -36.38 -52.49
C GLU A 3 -4.34 -36.30 -51.11
N PRO A 4 -3.00 -36.41 -51.02
CA PRO A 4 -2.30 -36.40 -49.75
C PRO A 4 -2.29 -34.97 -49.15
N ASN A 5 -2.91 -34.89 -47.98
CA ASN A 5 -3.05 -33.75 -47.10
C ASN A 5 -1.68 -33.09 -46.80
N ASN A 6 -1.47 -31.86 -47.29
CA ASN A 6 -0.37 -30.98 -46.90
C ASN A 6 -0.55 -30.59 -45.42
N THR A 7 0.09 -31.33 -44.50
CA THR A 7 0.25 -30.88 -43.11
C THR A 7 1.16 -29.65 -43.06
N PRO A 8 0.67 -28.46 -42.66
CA PRO A 8 1.54 -27.33 -42.42
C PRO A 8 2.42 -27.62 -41.19
N PHE A 9 3.72 -27.40 -41.33
CA PHE A 9 4.68 -27.43 -40.23
C PHE A 9 4.23 -26.49 -39.09
N PRO A 10 4.29 -26.91 -37.81
CA PRO A 10 4.05 -25.98 -36.71
C PRO A 10 5.19 -24.94 -36.63
N PRO A 11 4.90 -23.69 -36.25
CA PRO A 11 5.92 -22.66 -36.07
C PRO A 11 6.88 -23.03 -34.92
N SER A 12 8.17 -22.79 -35.14
CA SER A 12 9.28 -23.06 -34.23
C SER A 12 9.00 -22.62 -32.79
N THR A 13 9.19 -23.52 -31.83
CA THR A 13 9.21 -23.23 -30.40
C THR A 13 10.24 -22.13 -30.07
N PRO A 14 9.92 -21.09 -29.29
CA PRO A 14 10.94 -20.17 -28.82
C PRO A 14 11.92 -20.89 -27.88
N VAL A 15 13.21 -20.65 -28.09
CA VAL A 15 14.30 -21.23 -27.30
C VAL A 15 14.26 -20.60 -25.89
N SER A 16 13.83 -21.38 -24.89
CA SER A 16 13.93 -21.00 -23.48
C SER A 16 15.39 -21.13 -23.01
N ALA A 17 16.21 -20.10 -23.25
CA ALA A 17 17.52 -20.00 -22.62
C ALA A 17 18.02 -18.55 -22.60
N THR A 18 17.65 -17.81 -21.56
CA THR A 18 18.54 -16.93 -20.77
C THR A 18 17.69 -16.28 -19.67
N THR A 19 17.49 -16.99 -18.55
CA THR A 19 17.13 -16.30 -17.31
C THR A 19 18.37 -15.48 -16.90
N PRO A 20 18.32 -14.14 -16.85
CA PRO A 20 19.41 -13.42 -16.19
C PRO A 20 19.43 -13.87 -14.73
N ARG A 21 20.55 -14.47 -14.33
CA ARG A 21 20.84 -14.83 -12.94
C ARG A 21 20.66 -13.58 -12.09
N ALA A 22 19.66 -13.56 -11.21
CA ALA A 22 19.42 -12.49 -10.26
C ALA A 22 20.66 -12.35 -9.36
N GLY A 23 21.51 -11.40 -9.71
CA GLY A 23 22.72 -11.06 -8.98
C GLY A 23 22.39 -10.03 -7.91
N SER A 24 22.78 -10.38 -6.68
CA SER A 24 23.00 -9.50 -5.53
C SER A 24 21.79 -9.17 -4.65
N PRO A 25 21.82 -9.52 -3.34
CA PRO A 25 20.90 -8.93 -2.38
C PRO A 25 21.18 -7.42 -2.32
N VAL A 26 20.13 -6.61 -2.41
CA VAL A 26 20.20 -5.18 -2.15
C VAL A 26 20.60 -5.03 -0.67
N PRO A 27 21.67 -4.30 -0.32
CA PRO A 27 21.96 -4.00 1.08
C PRO A 27 20.74 -3.30 1.67
N ALA A 28 20.30 -3.73 2.86
CA ALA A 28 19.18 -3.13 3.56
C ALA A 28 19.38 -1.61 3.60
N GLN A 29 18.53 -0.88 2.88
CA GLN A 29 18.54 0.57 2.93
C GLN A 29 18.16 0.94 4.36
N THR A 30 19.12 1.44 5.12
CA THR A 30 18.88 2.09 6.41
C THR A 30 17.95 3.26 6.12
N VAL A 31 16.66 3.09 6.38
CA VAL A 31 15.70 4.18 6.27
C VAL A 31 16.20 5.29 7.20
N PRO A 32 16.44 6.52 6.71
CA PRO A 32 16.70 7.63 7.62
C PRO A 32 15.43 7.80 8.46
N GLU A 33 15.58 7.60 9.77
CA GLU A 33 14.55 7.87 10.76
C GLU A 33 14.26 9.38 10.69
N LYS A 34 13.29 9.75 9.85
CA LYS A 34 12.89 11.13 9.68
C LYS A 34 12.13 11.51 10.94
N SER A 35 12.84 12.06 11.91
CA SER A 35 12.26 12.60 13.13
C SER A 35 11.15 13.58 12.75
N LEU A 36 9.93 13.25 13.14
CA LEU A 36 8.77 14.10 12.89
C LEU A 36 8.97 15.43 13.62
N PRO A 37 8.56 16.56 13.03
CA PRO A 37 8.66 17.85 13.69
C PRO A 37 7.84 17.83 15.00
N SER A 38 8.54 17.94 16.13
CA SER A 38 7.93 18.04 17.46
C SER A 38 7.32 19.43 17.62
N ARG A 39 6.09 19.60 17.13
CA ARG A 39 5.28 20.78 17.47
C ARG A 39 5.07 20.79 18.98
N PRO A 40 5.33 21.91 19.69
CA PRO A 40 5.03 21.99 21.11
C PRO A 40 3.51 21.82 21.28
N MET A 41 3.10 20.66 21.82
CA MET A 41 1.71 20.39 22.13
C MET A 41 1.34 21.28 23.32
N SER A 42 0.50 22.29 23.07
CA SER A 42 -0.22 22.98 24.13
C SER A 42 -0.94 21.93 24.98
N ALA A 43 -0.66 21.96 26.28
CA ALA A 43 -0.92 20.89 27.23
C ALA A 43 -2.35 20.29 27.18
N SER A 44 -2.40 18.95 27.26
CA SER A 44 -3.48 18.10 27.80
C SER A 44 -4.27 17.17 26.86
N THR A 45 -4.10 17.17 25.54
CA THR A 45 -4.89 16.28 24.65
C THR A 45 -4.02 15.46 23.71
N ARG A 46 -4.31 14.16 23.60
CA ARG A 46 -3.64 13.26 22.65
C ARG A 46 -3.78 13.82 21.22
N PRO A 47 -2.70 13.82 20.42
CA PRO A 47 -2.76 14.24 19.01
C PRO A 47 -3.80 13.42 18.23
N VAL A 48 -4.41 14.04 17.22
CA VAL A 48 -5.42 13.39 16.36
C VAL A 48 -4.74 12.75 15.15
N GLU A 49 -5.06 11.48 14.91
CA GLU A 49 -4.58 10.71 13.76
C GLU A 49 -5.77 10.37 12.85
N LEU A 50 -5.71 10.74 11.58
CA LEU A 50 -6.75 10.42 10.59
C LEU A 50 -6.29 9.23 9.73
N ASN A 51 -6.89 8.07 9.96
CA ASN A 51 -6.58 6.86 9.20
C ASN A 51 -7.46 6.75 7.96
N ILE A 52 -6.87 6.99 6.79
CA ILE A 52 -7.56 6.87 5.50
C ILE A 52 -7.40 5.45 4.97
N GLY A 53 -8.51 4.71 4.94
CA GLY A 53 -8.56 3.35 4.40
C GLY A 53 -9.00 2.32 5.44
N ASP A 54 -8.61 1.07 5.21
CA ASP A 54 -8.98 -0.05 6.07
C ASP A 54 -8.04 -0.16 7.28
N PRO A 55 -8.54 -0.71 8.40
CA PRO A 55 -7.70 -1.01 9.56
C PRO A 55 -6.60 -2.01 9.21
N VAL A 56 -5.49 -1.91 9.94
CA VAL A 56 -4.29 -2.73 9.73
C VAL A 56 -4.59 -4.21 9.99
N LYS A 57 -4.47 -5.06 8.95
CA LYS A 57 -4.79 -6.50 9.03
C LYS A 57 -3.65 -7.38 9.53
N TYR A 58 -2.40 -7.00 9.23
CA TYR A 58 -1.25 -7.88 9.42
C TYR A 58 -0.42 -7.58 10.68
N HIS A 59 -0.50 -6.34 11.17
CA HIS A 59 0.23 -5.88 12.36
C HIS A 59 -0.72 -5.21 13.35
N PRO A 60 -1.55 -5.99 14.07
CA PRO A 60 -2.53 -5.42 15.01
C PRO A 60 -1.86 -4.78 16.23
N ALA A 61 -0.64 -5.17 16.57
CA ALA A 61 0.11 -4.58 17.69
C ALA A 61 0.40 -3.08 17.47
N THR A 62 0.83 -2.70 16.26
CA THR A 62 1.13 -1.30 15.94
C THR A 62 -0.12 -0.43 15.91
N SER A 63 -1.27 -0.99 15.49
CA SER A 63 -2.56 -0.27 15.57
C SER A 63 -2.96 0.01 17.02
N LYS A 64 -2.72 -0.92 17.94
CA LYS A 64 -3.00 -0.72 19.36
C LYS A 64 -2.11 0.34 19.99
N GLU A 65 -0.84 0.36 19.61
CA GLU A 65 0.12 1.38 20.06
C GLU A 65 -0.30 2.78 19.58
N SER A 66 -0.77 2.90 18.33
CA SER A 66 -1.27 4.17 17.82
C SER A 66 -2.60 4.58 18.46
N GLU A 67 -3.55 3.67 18.66
CA GLU A 67 -4.79 3.94 19.40
C GLU A 67 -4.57 4.37 20.87
N ALA A 68 -3.48 3.91 21.48
CA ALA A 68 -3.08 4.34 22.82
C ALA A 68 -2.47 5.75 22.80
N ALA A 69 -1.58 6.03 21.84
CA ALA A 69 -0.85 7.29 21.75
C ALA A 69 -1.67 8.45 21.14
N PHE A 70 -2.59 8.16 20.23
CA PHE A 70 -3.35 9.11 19.44
C PHE A 70 -4.86 8.99 19.68
N ASN A 71 -5.59 10.04 19.31
CA ASN A 71 -7.03 9.95 19.10
C ASN A 71 -7.27 9.60 17.62
N VAL A 72 -7.48 8.31 17.35
CA VAL A 72 -7.57 7.78 15.99
C VAL A 72 -8.99 7.96 15.44
N ILE A 73 -9.11 8.65 14.31
CA ILE A 73 -10.35 8.81 13.55
C ILE A 73 -10.30 7.89 12.33
N LEU A 74 -11.29 7.02 12.21
CA LEU A 74 -11.50 6.13 11.07
C LEU A 74 -12.80 6.55 10.36
N PRO A 75 -12.73 7.23 9.21
CA PRO A 75 -13.91 7.55 8.42
C PRO A 75 -14.64 6.28 7.99
N SER A 76 -15.97 6.31 8.04
CA SER A 76 -16.79 5.23 7.51
C SER A 76 -16.60 5.06 6.01
N ALA A 77 -17.01 3.91 5.45
CA ALA A 77 -16.85 3.65 4.02
C ALA A 77 -17.52 4.72 3.12
N ALA A 78 -18.67 5.26 3.54
CA ALA A 78 -19.36 6.33 2.82
C ALA A 78 -18.63 7.67 2.91
N GLU A 79 -18.04 7.99 4.07
CA GLU A 79 -17.30 9.25 4.26
C GLU A 79 -15.95 9.26 3.54
N ARG A 80 -15.43 8.08 3.15
CA ARG A 80 -14.23 7.96 2.32
C ARG A 80 -14.48 8.26 0.85
N GLU A 81 -15.73 8.38 0.40
CA GLU A 81 -16.01 8.84 -0.95
C GLU A 81 -15.37 10.20 -1.17
N ARG A 82 -14.58 10.34 -2.23
CA ARG A 82 -13.71 11.51 -2.45
C ARG A 82 -14.47 12.84 -2.28
N LEU A 83 -15.68 12.95 -2.81
CA LEU A 83 -16.49 14.16 -2.73
C LEU A 83 -17.02 14.42 -1.32
N VAL A 84 -17.45 13.38 -0.61
CA VAL A 84 -17.95 13.48 0.77
C VAL A 84 -16.80 13.83 1.70
N PHE A 85 -15.65 13.19 1.52
CA PHE A 85 -14.44 13.44 2.30
C PHE A 85 -13.96 14.90 2.17
N ILE A 86 -13.88 15.43 0.94
CA ILE A 86 -13.49 16.83 0.71
C ILE A 86 -14.47 17.78 1.42
N ARG A 87 -15.78 17.54 1.29
CA ARG A 87 -16.79 18.33 1.99
C ARG A 87 -16.65 18.23 3.51
N ALA A 88 -16.34 17.06 4.05
CA ALA A 88 -16.13 16.88 5.49
C ALA A 88 -14.93 17.71 5.99
N LEU A 89 -13.82 17.68 5.25
CA LEU A 89 -12.63 18.49 5.55
C LEU A 89 -12.90 19.99 5.50
N GLU A 90 -13.61 20.47 4.47
CA GLU A 90 -13.99 21.88 4.35
C GLU A 90 -14.89 22.34 5.50
N ASN A 91 -15.79 21.46 5.96
CA ASN A 91 -16.69 21.74 7.07
C ASN A 91 -16.04 21.55 8.46
N LYS A 92 -14.74 21.24 8.53
CA LYS A 92 -13.98 20.97 9.77
C LYS A 92 -14.69 19.93 10.67
N ARG A 93 -15.26 18.90 10.05
CA ARG A 93 -15.89 17.77 10.73
C ARG A 93 -14.97 16.57 10.78
#